data_AF-A0A5N6K3X8-F1
#
_entry.id   AF-A0A5N6K3X8-F1
#
_cell.length_a   1.000
_cell.length_b   1.000
_cell.length_c   1.000
_cell.angle_alpha   90.00
_cell.angle_beta   90.00
_cell.angle_gamma   90.00
#
_symmetry.space_group_name_H-M   'P 1'
#
loop_
_entity.id
_entity.type
_entity.pdbx_description
1 polymer ?
#
loop_
_entity_poly.entity_id
_entity_poly.type
_entity_poly.pdbx_seq_one_letter_code
_entity_poly.pdbx_strand_id
1 'polypeptide(L)'
;MTPRKPRQRQNHLGPSQLNQVQVSDYDTETPMPPLAPVRRLREDVNLEVLRRYHPSIQMIKSIAGSATMYMFSLESKTWEKLPIEGTLFVCELVPSPTTGAEDYCIVVLNRKGLNNVIYDLSEMNNVEINGEYLYWTVEKPETVGGTPVAKAFGIFIHDDESGTRVTNQSEILDNWKKTQATMTDVQTLEHNVENYGEKGPREEITYPGQIQTQTEAQGGRRLSITDLFGGR
;
A
#
# COMPACT_ATOMS: atom_id res chain seq x y z
N MET A 1 50.38 43.66 -3.75
CA MET A 1 50.40 43.10 -2.38
C MET A 1 50.03 44.19 -1.38
N THR A 2 48.89 44.05 -0.70
CA THR A 2 48.65 44.43 0.71
C THR A 2 47.26 43.90 1.09
N PRO A 3 47.11 43.08 2.15
CA PRO A 3 45.84 42.45 2.52
C PRO A 3 45.10 43.29 3.59
N ARG A 4 43.76 43.28 3.58
CA ARG A 4 42.95 43.78 4.70
C ARG A 4 42.02 42.68 5.23
N LYS A 5 42.26 42.33 6.50
CA LYS A 5 41.52 41.37 7.34
C LYS A 5 40.11 41.90 7.70
N PRO A 6 39.16 41.01 8.04
CA PRO A 6 37.78 41.34 8.34
C PRO A 6 37.61 41.83 9.79
N ARG A 7 36.72 42.80 10.00
CA ARG A 7 36.38 43.36 11.31
C ARG A 7 35.12 42.71 11.86
N GLN A 8 35.30 41.85 12.86
CA GLN A 8 34.30 41.34 13.78
C GLN A 8 33.66 42.51 14.54
N ARG A 9 32.32 42.54 14.67
CA ARG A 9 31.66 43.43 15.63
C ARG A 9 30.65 42.65 16.47
N GLN A 10 30.84 42.87 17.76
CA GLN A 10 30.31 42.18 18.92
C GLN A 10 29.02 42.84 19.39
N ASN A 11 28.20 42.04 20.05
CA ASN A 11 26.95 42.36 20.77
C ASN A 11 26.95 43.70 21.49
N HIS A 12 25.81 44.41 21.43
CA HIS A 12 25.40 45.33 22.48
C HIS A 12 23.93 45.11 22.84
N LEU A 13 23.73 44.73 24.10
CA LEU A 13 22.48 44.76 24.85
C LEU A 13 22.01 46.21 25.06
N GLY A 14 20.69 46.41 25.10
CA GLY A 14 20.07 47.63 25.62
C GLY A 14 18.71 47.30 26.25
N PRO A 15 18.46 47.65 27.53
CA PRO A 15 17.16 47.49 28.18
C PRO A 15 16.39 48.82 28.27
N SER A 16 15.09 48.80 28.02
CA SER A 16 14.08 49.78 28.48
C SER A 16 12.70 49.13 28.27
N GLN A 17 12.13 48.45 29.26
CA GLN A 17 11.25 48.98 30.32
C GLN A 17 9.90 49.53 29.80
N LEU A 18 8.82 48.91 30.30
CA LEU A 18 7.43 49.35 30.46
C LEU A 18 6.36 48.73 29.55
N ASN A 19 5.86 47.56 29.97
CA ASN A 19 4.44 47.39 30.31
C ASN A 19 4.32 46.23 31.31
N GLN A 20 4.18 46.57 32.60
CA GLN A 20 3.86 45.62 33.66
C GLN A 20 2.39 45.25 33.54
N VAL A 21 2.11 44.07 32.99
CA VAL A 21 0.84 43.37 33.24
C VAL A 21 1.03 42.61 34.55
N GLN A 22 0.21 42.92 35.56
CA GLN A 22 0.21 42.18 36.83
C GLN A 22 -0.14 40.72 36.55
N VAL A 23 0.84 39.83 36.71
CA VAL A 23 0.64 38.38 36.70
C VAL A 23 0.37 37.97 38.14
N SER A 24 -0.78 37.34 38.38
CA SER A 24 -1.15 36.77 39.67
C SER A 24 -0.24 35.60 40.04
N ASP A 25 0.21 35.57 41.29
CA ASP A 25 1.01 34.51 41.92
C ASP A 25 0.27 33.17 42.03
N TYR A 26 0.26 32.39 40.95
CA TYR A 26 -0.04 30.96 41.03
C TYR A 26 1.20 30.16 40.62
N ASP A 27 2.22 30.23 41.47
CA ASP A 27 3.50 29.54 41.29
C ASP A 27 3.39 28.09 41.78
N THR A 28 2.88 27.21 40.91
CA THR A 28 3.05 25.75 41.06
C THR A 28 4.21 25.33 40.17
N GLU A 29 5.44 25.61 40.62
CA GLU A 29 6.68 25.12 40.04
C GLU A 29 6.75 23.59 40.18
N THR A 30 6.10 22.88 39.27
CA THR A 30 6.48 21.50 38.94
C THR A 30 7.43 21.62 37.75
N PRO A 31 8.74 21.35 37.89
CA PRO A 31 9.65 21.37 36.76
C PRO A 31 9.22 20.26 35.80
N MET A 32 8.46 20.61 34.75
CA MET A 32 8.28 19.69 33.64
C MET A 32 9.68 19.45 33.06
N PRO A 33 10.20 18.22 33.07
CA PRO A 33 11.43 17.95 32.38
C PRO A 33 11.23 18.35 30.92
N PRO A 34 12.21 19.03 30.27
CA PRO A 34 12.10 19.33 28.86
C PRO A 34 11.94 18.00 28.12
N LEU A 35 10.74 17.78 27.55
CA LEU A 35 10.48 16.63 26.69
C LEU A 35 11.56 16.66 25.61
N ALA A 36 12.47 15.68 25.66
CA ALA A 36 13.52 15.57 24.65
C ALA A 36 12.84 15.53 23.27
N PRO A 37 13.33 16.29 22.28
CA PRO A 37 12.73 16.28 20.96
C PRO A 37 12.77 14.84 20.44
N VAL A 38 11.59 14.27 20.20
CA VAL A 38 11.45 12.93 19.62
C VAL A 38 12.19 12.95 18.30
N ARG A 39 13.35 12.27 18.26
CA ARG A 39 14.09 12.05 17.02
C ARG A 39 13.28 11.04 16.21
N ARG A 40 12.32 11.53 15.43
CA ARG A 40 11.61 10.69 14.46
C ARG A 40 12.63 10.11 13.49
N LEU A 41 12.61 8.80 13.29
CA LEU A 41 13.48 8.15 12.32
C LEU A 41 13.07 8.59 10.92
N ARG A 42 14.02 8.63 9.97
CA ARG A 42 13.72 8.98 8.57
C ARG A 42 12.61 8.10 8.00
N GLU A 43 12.60 6.83 8.39
CA GLU A 43 11.59 5.85 8.02
C GLU A 43 10.20 6.19 8.58
N ASP A 44 10.11 6.62 9.85
CA ASP A 44 8.84 7.05 10.45
C ASP A 44 8.23 8.23 9.70
N VAL A 45 9.06 9.21 9.32
CA VAL A 45 8.61 10.38 8.57
C VAL A 45 8.17 9.98 7.15
N ASN A 46 8.94 9.11 6.48
CA ASN A 46 8.57 8.60 5.15
C ASN A 46 7.25 7.84 5.20
N LEU A 47 7.07 6.99 6.20
CA LEU A 47 5.85 6.21 6.40
C LEU A 47 4.64 7.13 6.65
N GLU A 48 4.79 8.16 7.49
CA GLU A 48 3.75 9.18 7.69
C GLU A 48 3.37 9.90 6.38
N VAL A 49 4.33 10.19 5.51
CA VAL A 49 4.06 10.83 4.21
C VAL A 49 3.31 9.88 3.29
N LEU A 50 3.74 8.62 3.18
CA LEU A 50 3.12 7.62 2.32
C LEU A 50 1.66 7.34 2.73
N ARG A 51 1.39 7.26 4.04
CA ARG A 51 0.03 7.05 4.59
C ARG A 51 -0.96 8.17 4.26
N ARG A 52 -0.50 9.36 3.88
CA ARG A 52 -1.39 10.44 3.40
C ARG A 52 -1.97 10.15 2.03
N TYR A 53 -1.27 9.36 1.21
CA TYR A 53 -1.71 8.97 -0.12
C TYR A 53 -2.36 7.59 -0.12
N HIS A 54 -1.84 6.67 0.70
CA HIS A 54 -2.36 5.32 0.81
C HIS A 54 -2.41 4.86 2.29
N PRO A 55 -3.54 5.07 2.99
CA PRO A 55 -3.65 4.84 4.43
C PRO A 55 -3.35 3.42 4.88
N SER A 56 -3.57 2.42 4.02
CA SER A 56 -3.33 1.01 4.31
C SER A 56 -1.85 0.63 4.32
N ILE A 57 -0.92 1.54 3.98
CA ILE A 57 0.51 1.23 4.05
C ILE A 57 0.94 0.96 5.49
N GLN A 58 1.39 -0.26 5.75
CA GLN A 58 1.84 -0.70 7.07
C GLN A 58 3.34 -0.51 7.24
N MET A 59 4.14 -0.95 6.26
CA MET A 59 5.59 -1.02 6.34
C MET A 59 6.24 -0.70 4.99
N ILE A 60 7.41 -0.07 5.02
CA ILE A 60 8.27 0.12 3.84
C ILE A 60 9.24 -1.08 3.76
N LYS A 61 9.22 -1.82 2.66
CA LYS A 61 10.07 -3.01 2.42
C LYS A 61 11.40 -2.64 1.81
N SER A 62 11.38 -1.76 0.80
CA SER A 62 12.57 -1.25 0.15
C SER A 62 12.33 0.15 -0.40
N ILE A 63 13.43 0.88 -0.59
CA ILE A 63 13.43 2.25 -1.11
C ILE A 63 14.45 2.30 -2.26
N ALA A 64 14.13 3.03 -3.33
CA ALA A 64 15.11 3.45 -4.32
C ALA A 64 15.14 4.97 -4.47
N GLY A 65 16.34 5.53 -4.48
CA GLY A 65 16.57 6.97 -4.48
C GLY A 65 16.08 7.69 -5.73
N SER A 66 15.91 7.01 -6.85
CA SER A 66 15.32 7.56 -8.07
C SER A 66 14.77 6.46 -8.97
N ALA A 67 13.57 6.65 -9.50
CA ALA A 67 12.97 5.80 -10.52
C ALA A 67 12.23 6.65 -11.56
N THR A 68 12.19 6.16 -12.80
CA THR A 68 11.54 6.82 -13.94
C THR A 68 10.45 5.92 -14.49
N MET A 69 9.25 6.49 -14.68
CA MET A 69 8.11 5.75 -15.21
C MET A 69 8.00 5.88 -16.73
N TYR A 70 7.52 4.81 -17.36
CA TYR A 70 7.23 4.69 -18.77
C TYR A 70 5.87 4.04 -18.98
N MET A 71 5.24 4.32 -20.11
CA MET A 71 4.01 3.69 -20.56
C MET A 71 4.16 3.28 -22.02
N PHE A 72 3.63 2.12 -22.38
CA PHE A 72 3.60 1.69 -23.77
C PHE A 72 2.43 2.35 -24.50
N SER A 73 2.72 3.04 -25.60
CA SER A 73 1.71 3.65 -26.46
C SER A 73 1.29 2.66 -27.55
N LEU A 74 0.00 2.29 -27.55
CA LEU A 74 -0.55 1.40 -28.56
C LEU A 74 -0.62 2.05 -29.95
N GLU A 75 -0.74 3.38 -30.00
CA GLU A 75 -0.83 4.14 -31.24
C GLU A 75 0.52 4.17 -31.98
N SER A 76 1.58 4.58 -31.29
CA SER A 76 2.92 4.64 -31.87
C SER A 76 3.66 3.31 -31.83
N LYS A 77 3.18 2.34 -31.04
CA LYS A 77 3.85 1.06 -30.74
C LYS A 77 5.24 1.25 -30.13
N THR A 78 5.39 2.28 -29.30
CA THR A 78 6.67 2.61 -28.64
C THR A 78 6.48 2.87 -27.15
N TRP A 79 7.56 2.71 -26.39
CA TRP A 79 7.63 3.16 -25.02
C TRP A 79 7.78 4.68 -24.94
N GLU A 80 6.91 5.32 -24.16
CA GLU A 80 6.93 6.75 -23.91
C GLU A 80 7.34 7.02 -22.45
N LYS A 81 8.29 7.93 -22.26
CA LYS A 81 8.69 8.38 -20.92
C LYS A 81 7.61 9.27 -20.33
N LEU A 82 7.11 8.89 -19.15
CA LEU A 82 6.16 9.71 -18.40
C LEU A 82 6.90 10.84 -17.65
N PRO A 83 6.24 11.98 -17.39
CA PRO A 83 6.79 13.08 -16.58
C PRO A 83 6.76 12.76 -15.07
N ILE A 84 7.12 11.53 -14.71
CA ILE A 84 7.07 11.00 -13.35
C ILE A 84 8.43 10.39 -13.05
N GLU A 85 9.16 11.08 -12.19
CA GLU A 85 10.51 10.70 -11.78
C GLU A 85 10.73 11.10 -10.32
N GLY A 86 11.15 10.17 -9.49
CA GLY A 86 11.33 10.45 -8.07
C GLY A 86 11.62 9.22 -7.23
N THR A 87 11.38 9.30 -5.92
CA THR A 87 11.71 8.21 -4.99
C THR A 87 10.69 7.07 -5.15
N LEU A 88 11.18 5.84 -5.33
CA LEU A 88 10.36 4.63 -5.33
C LEU A 88 10.35 4.02 -3.93
N PHE A 89 9.18 3.58 -3.49
CA PHE A 89 8.97 2.81 -2.28
C PHE A 89 8.22 1.52 -2.65
N VAL A 90 8.69 0.39 -2.13
CA VAL A 90 7.95 -0.86 -2.12
C VAL A 90 7.39 -1.02 -0.71
N CYS A 91 6.08 -1.17 -0.59
CA CYS A 91 5.38 -1.14 0.68
C CYS A 91 4.51 -2.37 0.87
N GLU A 92 4.36 -2.78 2.13
CA GLU A 92 3.40 -3.79 2.58
C GLU A 92 2.14 -3.09 3.06
N LEU A 93 0.98 -3.62 2.65
CA LEU A 93 -0.33 -3.10 3.03
C LEU A 93 -0.89 -3.91 4.22
N VAL A 94 -1.77 -3.26 4.98
CA VAL A 94 -2.59 -3.95 5.98
C VAL A 94 -3.41 -5.02 5.26
N PRO A 95 -3.37 -6.29 5.71
CA PRO A 95 -4.13 -7.36 5.10
C PRO A 95 -5.63 -7.05 5.05
N SER A 96 -6.30 -7.54 4.00
CA SER A 96 -7.73 -7.34 3.80
C SER A 96 -8.51 -7.79 5.05
N PRO A 97 -9.36 -6.95 5.66
CA PRO A 97 -10.10 -7.33 6.86
C PRO A 97 -11.13 -8.43 6.60
N THR A 98 -11.56 -8.60 5.34
CA THR A 98 -12.57 -9.59 4.95
C THR A 98 -11.93 -10.94 4.63
N THR A 99 -10.83 -10.93 3.88
CA THR A 99 -10.23 -12.16 3.33
C THR A 99 -8.94 -12.57 4.04
N GLY A 100 -8.36 -11.68 4.85
CA GLY A 100 -7.03 -11.86 5.44
C GLY A 100 -5.89 -11.82 4.43
N ALA A 101 -6.19 -11.50 3.16
CA ALA A 101 -5.19 -11.51 2.09
C ALA A 101 -4.15 -10.41 2.30
N GLU A 102 -2.87 -10.78 2.24
CA GLU A 102 -1.78 -9.83 2.16
C GLU A 102 -1.76 -9.16 0.78
N ASP A 103 -1.44 -7.87 0.77
CA ASP A 103 -1.21 -7.09 -0.44
C ASP A 103 -0.05 -6.12 -0.21
N TYR A 104 0.49 -5.62 -1.30
CA TYR A 104 1.66 -4.77 -1.34
C TYR A 104 1.42 -3.68 -2.38
N CYS A 105 2.15 -2.58 -2.32
CA CYS A 105 2.06 -1.55 -3.33
C CYS A 105 3.43 -0.98 -3.67
N ILE A 106 3.55 -0.45 -4.89
CA ILE A 106 4.65 0.47 -5.24
C ILE A 106 4.15 1.91 -5.18
N VAL A 107 4.99 2.80 -4.68
CA VAL A 107 4.74 4.24 -4.68
C VAL A 107 5.92 4.96 -5.30
N VAL A 108 5.66 5.79 -6.32
CA VAL A 108 6.66 6.73 -6.85
C VAL A 108 6.23 8.14 -6.48
N LEU A 109 6.93 8.73 -5.51
CA LEU A 109 6.76 10.13 -5.14
C LEU A 109 7.49 11.02 -6.13
N ASN A 110 6.73 11.75 -6.93
CA ASN A 110 7.25 12.52 -8.06
C ASN A 110 7.98 13.78 -7.57
N ARG A 111 9.19 14.01 -8.07
CA ARG A 111 9.98 15.22 -7.78
C ARG A 111 9.78 16.31 -8.83
N LYS A 112 9.23 15.96 -10.00
CA LYS A 112 9.04 16.86 -11.15
C LYS A 112 7.63 17.46 -11.22
N GLY A 113 6.71 16.99 -10.39
CA GLY A 113 5.33 17.46 -10.35
C GLY A 113 4.57 16.87 -9.16
N LEU A 114 3.27 17.18 -9.09
CA LEU A 114 2.39 16.72 -7.99
C LEU A 114 1.78 15.33 -8.25
N ASN A 115 1.98 14.80 -9.45
CA ASN A 115 1.40 13.53 -9.88
C ASN A 115 2.27 12.37 -9.39
N ASN A 116 1.92 11.84 -8.22
CA ASN A 116 2.49 10.60 -7.68
C ASN A 116 1.85 9.38 -8.34
N VAL A 117 2.56 8.25 -8.32
CA VAL A 117 2.04 6.97 -8.79
C VAL A 117 1.94 6.02 -7.62
N ILE A 118 0.81 5.32 -7.54
CA ILE A 118 0.56 4.25 -6.59
C ILE A 118 -0.10 3.13 -7.37
N TYR A 119 0.47 1.92 -7.26
CA TYR A 119 -0.14 0.72 -7.81
C TYR A 119 -0.07 -0.39 -6.77
N ASP A 120 -1.23 -0.95 -6.46
CA ASP A 120 -1.32 -2.15 -5.64
C ASP A 120 -0.89 -3.34 -6.50
N LEU A 121 -0.14 -4.27 -5.92
CA LEU A 121 0.40 -5.41 -6.65
C LEU A 121 -0.71 -6.39 -7.06
N SER A 122 -1.85 -6.36 -6.36
CA SER A 122 -3.07 -7.08 -6.74
C SER A 122 -3.66 -6.62 -8.09
N GLU A 123 -3.46 -5.36 -8.48
CA GLU A 123 -3.92 -4.81 -9.76
C GLU A 123 -2.93 -5.07 -10.92
N MET A 124 -1.71 -5.50 -10.61
CA MET A 124 -0.66 -5.75 -11.59
C MET A 124 -0.76 -7.16 -12.18
N ASN A 125 -0.59 -7.23 -13.49
CA ASN A 125 -0.55 -8.46 -14.27
C ASN A 125 0.75 -8.53 -15.06
N ASN A 126 1.24 -9.74 -15.35
CA ASN A 126 2.41 -9.99 -16.20
C ASN A 126 3.65 -9.18 -15.76
N VAL A 127 4.00 -9.22 -14.46
CA VAL A 127 5.18 -8.53 -13.95
C VAL A 127 6.45 -9.23 -14.42
N GLU A 128 7.33 -8.50 -15.12
CA GLU A 128 8.56 -9.04 -15.71
C GLU A 128 9.74 -8.10 -15.45
N ILE A 129 10.91 -8.67 -15.17
CA ILE A 129 12.18 -7.94 -15.13
C ILE A 129 12.95 -8.23 -16.42
N ASN A 130 13.35 -7.18 -17.12
CA ASN A 130 14.18 -7.28 -18.32
C ASN A 130 15.35 -6.29 -18.22
N GLY A 131 16.50 -6.83 -17.79
CA GLY A 131 17.69 -6.05 -17.53
C GLY A 131 17.42 -4.92 -16.53
N GLU A 132 17.55 -3.69 -17.00
CA GLU A 132 17.42 -2.49 -16.18
C GLU A 132 15.98 -2.04 -15.90
N TYR A 133 15.00 -2.66 -16.57
CA TYR A 133 13.59 -2.28 -16.52
C TYR A 133 12.75 -3.37 -15.86
N LEU A 134 11.69 -2.93 -15.16
CA LEU A 134 10.61 -3.79 -14.71
C LEU A 134 9.31 -3.35 -15.40
N TYR A 135 8.58 -4.30 -15.95
CA TYR A 135 7.34 -4.09 -16.70
C TYR A 135 6.16 -4.76 -16.02
N TRP A 136 4.97 -4.21 -16.21
CA TRP A 136 3.72 -4.83 -15.82
C TRP A 136 2.58 -4.31 -16.69
N THR A 137 1.44 -4.98 -16.58
CA THR A 137 0.19 -4.59 -17.23
C THR A 137 -0.90 -4.36 -16.18
N VAL A 138 -1.79 -3.44 -16.47
CA VAL A 138 -3.00 -3.20 -15.66
C VAL A 138 -4.19 -3.31 -16.59
N GLU A 139 -5.15 -4.14 -16.23
CA GLU A 139 -6.40 -4.27 -16.98
C GLU A 139 -7.28 -3.05 -16.74
N LYS A 140 -7.85 -2.50 -17.82
CA LYS A 140 -8.85 -1.45 -17.71
C LYS A 140 -10.25 -2.02 -17.89
N PRO A 141 -11.27 -1.37 -17.30
CA PRO A 141 -12.67 -1.71 -17.57
C PRO A 141 -13.10 -1.40 -19.01
N GLU A 142 -12.30 -0.64 -19.77
CA GLU A 142 -12.55 -0.36 -21.18
C GLU A 142 -12.38 -1.63 -22.01
N THR A 143 -13.38 -1.98 -22.81
CA THR A 143 -13.31 -3.13 -23.74
C THR A 143 -13.37 -2.66 -25.19
N VAL A 144 -12.50 -3.19 -26.05
CA VAL A 144 -12.58 -3.00 -27.50
C VAL A 144 -12.92 -4.34 -28.13
N GLY A 145 -14.11 -4.45 -28.76
CA GLY A 145 -14.57 -5.71 -29.36
C GLY A 145 -14.86 -6.83 -28.35
N GLY A 146 -15.16 -6.49 -27.09
CA GLY A 146 -15.40 -7.47 -26.02
C GLY A 146 -14.13 -7.91 -25.27
N THR A 147 -12.94 -7.45 -25.68
CA THR A 147 -11.67 -7.76 -25.01
C THR A 147 -11.26 -6.58 -24.12
N PRO A 148 -10.88 -6.80 -22.85
CA PRO A 148 -10.33 -5.76 -21.98
C PRO A 148 -9.08 -5.12 -22.57
N VAL A 149 -8.97 -3.80 -22.46
CA VAL A 149 -7.79 -3.05 -22.88
C VAL A 149 -6.79 -3.02 -21.72
N ALA A 150 -5.69 -3.74 -21.84
CA ALA A 150 -4.58 -3.65 -20.89
C ALA A 150 -3.67 -2.46 -21.23
N LYS A 151 -3.24 -1.72 -20.20
CA LYS A 151 -2.14 -0.76 -20.31
C LYS A 151 -0.85 -1.37 -19.81
N ALA A 152 0.22 -1.25 -20.58
CA ALA A 152 1.55 -1.67 -20.15
C ALA A 152 2.35 -0.48 -19.61
N PHE A 153 3.00 -0.71 -18.47
CA PHE A 153 3.85 0.24 -17.78
C PHE A 153 5.25 -0.35 -17.62
N GLY A 154 6.22 0.56 -17.48
CA GLY A 154 7.60 0.21 -17.22
C GLY A 154 8.19 1.16 -16.20
N ILE A 155 9.11 0.65 -15.39
CA ILE A 155 9.89 1.45 -14.44
C ILE A 155 11.38 1.17 -14.63
N PHE A 156 12.15 2.24 -14.72
CA PHE A 156 13.61 2.21 -14.68
C PHE A 156 14.04 2.70 -13.30
N ILE A 157 14.66 1.82 -12.52
CA ILE A 157 15.18 2.17 -11.18
C ILE A 157 16.65 2.55 -11.35
N HIS A 158 17.00 3.78 -10.98
CA HIS A 158 18.40 4.22 -11.03
C HIS A 158 19.17 3.51 -9.92
N ASP A 159 20.26 2.86 -10.31
CA ASP A 159 21.10 2.15 -9.37
C ASP A 159 21.97 3.10 -8.55
N ASP A 160 22.39 2.65 -7.38
CA ASP A 160 23.41 3.29 -6.57
C ASP A 160 24.55 2.31 -6.27
N GLU A 161 25.50 2.72 -5.45
CA GLU A 161 26.68 1.90 -5.09
C GLU A 161 26.31 0.59 -4.36
N SER A 162 25.06 0.43 -3.91
CA SER A 162 24.58 -0.72 -3.14
C SER A 162 23.77 -1.73 -3.95
N GLY A 163 23.59 -1.54 -5.26
CA GLY A 163 22.77 -2.46 -6.08
C GLY A 163 21.27 -2.35 -5.78
N THR A 164 20.83 -1.14 -5.39
CA THR A 164 19.44 -0.81 -5.07
C THR A 164 18.46 -1.22 -6.16
N ARG A 165 18.85 -1.18 -7.44
CA ARG A 165 18.00 -1.59 -8.56
C ARG A 165 17.56 -3.04 -8.45
N VAL A 166 18.53 -3.96 -8.35
CA VAL A 166 18.27 -5.40 -8.32
C VAL A 166 17.43 -5.76 -7.10
N THR A 167 17.77 -5.18 -5.95
CA THR A 167 17.05 -5.40 -4.68
C THR A 167 15.59 -4.97 -4.79
N ASN A 168 15.30 -3.78 -5.32
CA ASN A 168 13.92 -3.31 -5.46
C ASN A 168 13.15 -4.07 -6.54
N GLN A 169 13.79 -4.46 -7.65
CA GLN A 169 13.16 -5.28 -8.69
C GLN A 169 12.76 -6.66 -8.14
N SER A 170 13.65 -7.33 -7.40
CA SER A 170 13.33 -8.63 -6.78
C SER A 170 12.24 -8.49 -5.72
N GLU A 171 12.30 -7.46 -4.89
CA GLU A 171 11.29 -7.22 -3.85
C GLU A 171 9.89 -7.02 -4.47
N ILE A 172 9.78 -6.26 -5.57
CA ILE A 172 8.51 -6.09 -6.29
C ILE A 172 8.02 -7.42 -6.86
N LEU A 173 8.89 -8.15 -7.57
CA LEU A 173 8.50 -9.40 -8.22
C LEU A 173 8.08 -10.48 -7.21
N ASP A 174 8.80 -10.60 -6.10
CA ASP A 174 8.51 -11.60 -5.08
C ASP A 174 7.23 -11.26 -4.32
N ASN A 175 7.01 -9.99 -3.97
CA ASN A 175 5.78 -9.57 -3.31
C ASN A 175 4.56 -9.64 -4.24
N TRP A 176 4.73 -9.38 -5.55
CA TRP A 176 3.68 -9.61 -6.54
C TRP A 176 3.28 -11.09 -6.61
N LYS A 177 4.26 -12.01 -6.67
CA LYS A 177 3.97 -13.46 -6.66
C LYS A 177 3.21 -13.90 -5.40
N LYS A 178 3.59 -13.38 -4.23
CA LYS A 178 2.87 -13.66 -2.96
C LYS A 178 1.43 -13.16 -3.02
N THR A 179 1.22 -11.96 -3.57
CA THR A 179 -0.10 -11.36 -3.73
C THR A 179 -0.97 -12.24 -4.63
N GLN A 180 -0.46 -12.65 -5.79
CA GLN A 180 -1.18 -13.52 -6.73
C GLN A 180 -1.52 -14.90 -6.14
N ALA A 181 -0.59 -15.51 -5.40
CA ALA A 181 -0.85 -16.77 -4.70
C ALA A 181 -1.97 -16.61 -3.66
N THR A 182 -1.91 -15.56 -2.85
CA THR A 182 -2.91 -15.28 -1.82
C THR A 182 -4.29 -15.01 -2.43
N MET A 183 -4.36 -14.25 -3.53
CA MET A 183 -5.62 -14.00 -4.24
C MET A 183 -6.22 -15.30 -4.81
N THR A 184 -5.38 -16.19 -5.36
CA THR A 184 -5.82 -17.49 -5.88
C THR A 184 -6.37 -18.38 -4.78
N ASP A 185 -5.72 -18.39 -3.60
CA ASP A 185 -6.16 -19.14 -2.44
C ASP A 185 -7.52 -18.62 -1.93
N VAL A 186 -7.67 -17.30 -1.83
CA VAL A 186 -8.95 -16.67 -1.43
C VAL A 186 -10.07 -17.02 -2.40
N GLN A 187 -9.85 -16.90 -3.72
CA GLN A 187 -10.84 -17.27 -4.73
C GLN A 187 -11.24 -18.75 -4.64
N THR A 188 -10.26 -19.62 -4.38
CA THR A 188 -10.52 -21.06 -4.21
C THR A 188 -11.37 -21.33 -2.97
N LEU A 189 -11.10 -20.64 -1.86
CA LEU A 189 -11.88 -20.74 -0.63
C LEU A 189 -13.31 -20.21 -0.83
N GLU A 190 -13.47 -19.06 -1.48
CA GLU A 190 -14.79 -18.47 -1.78
C GLU A 190 -15.63 -19.42 -2.65
N HIS A 191 -15.05 -19.95 -3.74
CA HIS A 191 -15.74 -20.90 -4.60
C HIS A 191 -16.14 -22.18 -3.87
N ASN A 192 -15.29 -22.68 -2.97
CA ASN A 192 -15.62 -23.85 -2.15
C ASN A 192 -16.77 -23.56 -1.19
N VAL A 193 -16.79 -22.38 -0.53
CA VAL A 193 -17.88 -21.97 0.37
C VAL A 193 -19.20 -21.82 -0.37
N GLU A 194 -19.19 -21.24 -1.58
CA GLU A 194 -20.39 -21.12 -2.43
C GLU A 194 -20.96 -22.50 -2.82
N ASN A 195 -20.08 -23.46 -3.16
CA ASN A 195 -20.49 -24.81 -3.57
C ASN A 195 -20.94 -25.71 -2.40
N TYR A 196 -20.55 -25.41 -1.16
CA TYR A 196 -21.01 -26.15 0.03
C TYR A 196 -22.54 -26.04 0.26
N GLY A 197 -23.21 -25.07 -0.40
CA GLY A 197 -24.67 -24.92 -0.36
C GLY A 197 -25.44 -25.81 -1.35
N GLU A 198 -24.80 -26.37 -2.37
CA GLU A 198 -25.48 -27.09 -3.46
C GLU A 198 -25.29 -28.61 -3.40
N LYS A 199 -24.27 -29.09 -2.69
CA LYS A 199 -24.02 -30.53 -2.47
C LYS A 199 -24.12 -30.88 -0.98
N GLY A 200 -25.36 -30.94 -0.48
CA GLY A 200 -25.62 -31.78 0.68
C GLY A 200 -25.19 -33.22 0.37
N PRO A 201 -24.57 -33.95 1.32
CA PRO A 201 -24.14 -35.31 1.06
C PRO A 201 -25.38 -36.18 0.85
N ARG A 202 -25.64 -36.57 -0.40
CA ARG A 202 -26.51 -37.71 -0.68
C ARG A 202 -25.68 -38.95 -0.37
N GLU A 203 -25.58 -39.29 0.91
CA GLU A 203 -25.13 -40.61 1.32
C GLU A 203 -26.17 -41.62 0.81
N GLU A 204 -25.92 -42.25 -0.34
CA GLU A 204 -26.60 -43.49 -0.71
C GLU A 204 -26.04 -44.62 0.18
N ILE A 205 -26.51 -44.63 1.42
CA ILE A 205 -26.37 -45.79 2.28
C ILE A 205 -27.39 -46.82 1.80
N THR A 206 -26.94 -47.77 1.00
CA THR A 206 -27.71 -48.98 0.69
C THR A 206 -27.58 -49.95 1.86
N TYR A 207 -28.61 -50.05 2.69
CA TYR A 207 -28.85 -51.23 3.53
C TYR A 207 -30.19 -51.89 3.15
N PRO A 208 -30.25 -53.22 3.05
CA PRO A 208 -31.49 -53.92 2.73
C PRO A 208 -32.31 -54.19 3.99
N GLY A 209 -33.60 -53.86 3.97
CA GLY A 209 -34.60 -54.42 4.90
C GLY A 209 -35.51 -53.39 5.60
N GLN A 210 -36.79 -53.41 5.21
CA GLN A 210 -38.06 -53.01 5.89
C GLN A 210 -37.94 -52.31 7.27
N ILE A 211 -38.67 -51.23 7.61
CA ILE A 211 -40.13 -51.11 7.86
C ILE A 211 -40.46 -49.60 8.04
N GLN A 212 -41.67 -49.18 7.65
CA GLN A 212 -42.22 -47.82 7.83
C GLN A 212 -42.41 -47.45 9.31
N THR A 213 -41.95 -46.26 9.72
CA THR A 213 -42.59 -45.46 10.78
C THR A 213 -42.35 -43.98 10.51
N GLN A 214 -43.44 -43.22 10.46
CA GLN A 214 -43.43 -41.76 10.41
C GLN A 214 -42.92 -41.21 11.74
N THR A 215 -41.95 -40.30 11.70
CA THR A 215 -41.73 -39.34 12.79
C THR A 215 -41.21 -38.05 12.16
N GLU A 216 -42.01 -36.99 12.29
CA GLU A 216 -41.68 -35.62 11.89
C GLU A 216 -40.45 -35.15 12.67
N ALA A 217 -39.34 -34.90 11.97
CA ALA A 217 -38.24 -34.11 12.49
C ALA A 217 -38.38 -32.69 11.92
N GLN A 218 -38.86 -31.77 12.75
CA GLN A 218 -38.78 -30.33 12.49
C GLN A 218 -37.31 -29.93 12.33
N GLY A 219 -36.88 -29.78 11.09
CA GLY A 219 -35.57 -29.22 10.75
C GLY A 219 -35.46 -27.79 11.26
N GLY A 220 -34.37 -27.50 11.98
CA GLY A 220 -34.06 -26.17 12.49
C GLY A 220 -34.13 -25.12 11.37
N ARG A 221 -34.86 -24.04 11.64
CA ARG A 221 -35.04 -22.94 10.69
C ARG A 221 -33.74 -22.17 10.54
N ARG A 222 -33.22 -22.12 9.32
CA ARG A 222 -32.04 -21.33 8.93
C ARG A 222 -32.40 -19.84 9.06
N LEU A 223 -31.67 -19.09 9.89
CA LEU A 223 -31.80 -17.63 10.02
C LEU A 223 -30.77 -16.96 9.11
N SER A 224 -31.19 -15.98 8.30
CA SER A 224 -30.27 -15.15 7.52
C SER A 224 -29.69 -14.03 8.39
N ILE A 225 -28.45 -13.61 8.11
CA ILE A 225 -27.85 -12.42 8.76
C ILE A 225 -28.70 -11.15 8.52
N THR A 226 -29.36 -11.06 7.36
CA THR A 226 -30.32 -9.99 7.07
C THR A 226 -31.60 -10.03 7.91
N ASP A 227 -31.96 -11.20 8.48
CA ASP A 227 -33.06 -11.29 9.46
C ASP A 227 -32.61 -10.88 10.87
N LEU A 228 -31.32 -11.00 11.18
CA LEU A 228 -30.75 -10.66 12.48
C LEU A 228 -30.50 -9.16 12.65
N PHE A 229 -30.17 -8.48 11.55
CA PHE A 229 -29.87 -7.04 11.53
C PHE A 229 -30.82 -6.36 10.55
N GLY A 230 -32.10 -6.32 10.91
CA GLY A 230 -33.15 -5.69 10.12
C GLY A 230 -32.78 -4.27 9.72
N GLY A 231 -33.00 -3.97 8.44
CA GLY A 231 -32.83 -2.65 7.86
C GLY A 231 -33.64 -1.59 8.59
N ARG A 232 -32.97 -0.48 8.89
CA ARG A 232 -33.58 0.83 9.09
C ARG A 232 -32.93 1.80 8.13
#